data_AF-A0A6B3EX88-F1
#
_entry.id   AF-A0A6B3EX88-F1
#
_cell.length_a   1.000
_cell.length_b   1.000
_cell.length_c   1.000
_cell.angle_alpha   90.00
_cell.angle_beta   90.00
_cell.angle_gamma   90.00
#
_symmetry.space_group_name_H-M   'P 1'
#
loop_
_entity.id
_entity.type
_entity.pdbx_description
1 polymer ?
#
loop_
_entity_poly.entity_id
_entity_poly.type
_entity_poly.pdbx_seq_one_letter_code
_entity_poly.pdbx_strand_id
1 'polypeptide(L)' 'MGRKVLAIEPGTPVLARMNRAFMQRATRWLASQGVRQFLDIGTGIPTSPNLHQVAQEAAPDARIVYCDNDPIVLAHAEAL' A
#
# COMPACT_ATOMS: atom_id res chain seq x y z
N MET A 1 -15.49 -12.73 6.80
CA MET A 1 -15.79 -12.05 5.53
C MET A 1 -15.04 -12.69 4.35
N GLY A 2 -13.70 -12.78 4.39
CA GLY A 2 -12.87 -13.25 3.26
C GLY A 2 -13.31 -14.55 2.59
N ARG A 3 -13.61 -15.62 3.36
CA ARG A 3 -14.10 -16.89 2.80
C ARG A 3 -15.41 -16.77 2.01
N LYS A 4 -16.30 -15.85 2.38
CA LYS A 4 -17.57 -15.61 1.65
C LYS A 4 -17.31 -14.89 0.32
N VAL A 5 -16.35 -13.96 0.29
CA VAL A 5 -15.96 -13.24 -0.93
C VAL A 5 -15.32 -14.21 -1.93
N LEU A 6 -14.45 -15.11 -1.48
CA LEU A 6 -13.81 -16.12 -2.34
C LEU A 6 -14.79 -17.11 -2.96
N ALA A 7 -15.93 -17.36 -2.31
CA ALA A 7 -16.99 -18.21 -2.85
C ALA A 7 -17.80 -17.51 -3.97
N ILE A 8 -17.81 -16.18 -4.01
CA ILE A 8 -18.54 -15.37 -5.00
C ILE A 8 -17.61 -14.97 -6.15
N GLU A 9 -16.40 -14.51 -5.82
CA GLU A 9 -15.38 -14.07 -6.77
C GLU A 9 -14.03 -14.74 -6.45
N PRO A 10 -13.78 -15.94 -7.00
CA PRO A 10 -12.56 -16.70 -6.77
C PRO A 10 -11.28 -15.96 -7.21
N GLY A 11 -11.37 -15.01 -8.15
CA GLY A 11 -10.27 -14.22 -8.66
C GLY A 11 -9.80 -13.11 -7.70
N THR A 12 -10.53 -12.84 -6.61
CA THR A 12 -10.22 -11.78 -5.64
C THR A 12 -8.74 -11.77 -5.17
N PRO A 13 -8.10 -12.92 -4.85
CA PRO A 13 -6.69 -12.92 -4.45
C PRO A 13 -5.73 -12.49 -5.55
N VAL A 14 -6.06 -12.74 -6.81
CA VAL A 14 -5.26 -12.30 -7.96
C VAL A 14 -5.42 -10.79 -8.13
N LEU A 15 -6.65 -10.29 -8.06
CA LEU A 15 -6.95 -8.87 -8.15
C LEU A 15 -6.25 -8.07 -7.04
N ALA A 16 -6.27 -8.57 -5.80
CA ALA A 16 -5.55 -7.95 -4.67
C ALA A 16 -4.03 -7.87 -4.93
N ARG A 17 -3.43 -8.94 -5.46
CA ARG A 17 -2.00 -8.96 -5.85
C ARG A 17 -1.70 -8.01 -7.00
N MET A 18 -2.57 -7.93 -8.00
CA MET A 18 -2.42 -7.01 -9.14
C MET A 18 -2.49 -5.55 -8.68
N ASN A 19 -3.45 -5.22 -7.80
CA ASN A 19 -3.56 -3.89 -7.20
C ASN A 19 -2.28 -3.54 -6.43
N ARG A 20 -1.74 -4.48 -5.63
CA ARG A 20 -0.49 -4.28 -4.92
C ARG A 20 0.68 -4.02 -5.86
N ALA A 21 0.80 -4.82 -6.92
CA ALA A 21 1.85 -4.65 -7.92
C ALA A 21 1.71 -3.31 -8.67
N PHE A 22 0.49 -2.85 -8.93
CA PHE A 22 0.24 -1.53 -9.50
C PHE A 22 0.72 -0.42 -8.58
N MET A 23 0.35 -0.44 -7.29
CA MET A 23 0.80 0.55 -6.31
C MET A 23 2.33 0.68 -6.29
N GLN A 24 3.05 -0.44 -6.31
CA GLN A 24 4.53 -0.43 -6.32
C GLN A 24 5.08 0.24 -7.60
N ARG A 25 4.57 -0.12 -8.78
CA ARG A 25 5.04 0.46 -10.05
C ARG A 25 4.72 1.95 -10.16
N ALA A 26 3.50 2.33 -9.79
CA ALA A 26 3.04 3.71 -9.83
C ALA A 26 3.84 4.60 -8.87
N THR A 27 4.04 4.16 -7.63
CA THR A 27 4.83 4.88 -6.61
C THR A 27 6.26 5.08 -7.08
N ARG A 28 6.91 4.03 -7.58
CA ARG A 28 8.29 4.10 -8.07
C ARG A 28 8.43 5.08 -9.24
N TRP A 29 7.47 5.05 -10.16
CA TRP A 29 7.43 5.98 -11.29
C TRP A 29 7.24 7.42 -10.81
N LEU A 30 6.26 7.69 -9.95
CA LEU A 30 6.03 9.04 -9.41
C LEU A 30 7.24 9.60 -8.67
N ALA A 31 7.88 8.78 -7.83
CA ALA A 31 9.09 9.18 -7.11
C ALA A 31 10.24 9.52 -8.06
N SER A 32 10.43 8.73 -9.13
CA SER A 32 11.45 9.03 -10.15
C SER A 32 11.14 10.29 -10.97
N GLN A 33 9.86 10.69 -11.07
CA GLN A 33 9.42 11.93 -11.72
C GLN A 33 9.51 13.18 -10.82
N GLY A 34 10.05 13.07 -9.60
CA GLY A 34 10.24 14.22 -8.71
C GLY A 34 9.16 14.40 -7.64
N VAL A 35 8.17 13.50 -7.53
CA VAL A 35 7.23 13.52 -6.41
C VAL A 35 7.96 13.16 -5.12
N ARG A 36 7.78 13.97 -4.07
CA ARG A 36 8.41 13.78 -2.75
C ARG A 36 7.44 13.68 -1.59
N GLN A 37 6.15 13.86 -1.84
CA GLN A 37 5.12 13.84 -0.79
C GLN A 37 3.97 12.97 -1.26
N PHE A 38 3.60 11.99 -0.43
CA PHE A 38 2.54 11.04 -0.71
C PHE A 38 1.53 11.05 0.43
N LEU A 39 0.25 10.99 0.07
CA LEU A 39 -0.86 10.74 0.99
C LEU A 39 -1.55 9.45 0.55
N ASP A 40 -1.46 8.42 1.38
CA ASP A 40 -2.09 7.12 1.15
C ASP A 40 -3.40 7.06 1.96
N ILE A 41 -4.53 6.91 1.28
CA ILE A 41 -5.87 6.90 1.88
C ILE A 41 -6.46 5.51 1.70
N GLY A 42 -6.75 4.83 2.80
CA GLY A 42 -7.08 3.41 2.80
C GLY A 42 -5.83 2.53 2.69
N THR A 43 -4.80 2.84 3.48
CA THR A 43 -3.50 2.14 3.52
C THR A 43 -3.65 0.62 3.67
N GLY A 44 -4.64 0.20 4.45
CA GLY A 44 -4.86 -1.19 4.84
C GLY A 44 -3.74 -1.75 5.72
N ILE A 45 -3.75 -3.07 5.90
CA ILE A 45 -2.77 -3.76 6.75
C ILE A 45 -1.37 -3.65 6.13
N PRO A 46 -0.35 -3.25 6.90
CA PRO A 46 1.03 -3.19 6.44
C PRO A 46 1.49 -4.51 5.79
N THR A 47 2.04 -4.40 4.58
CA THR A 47 2.53 -5.54 3.81
C THR A 47 3.80 -5.13 3.08
N SER A 48 4.93 -5.79 3.29
CA SER A 48 6.16 -5.41 2.61
C SER A 48 6.14 -5.74 1.10
N PRO A 49 6.70 -4.89 0.21
CA PRO A 49 7.18 -3.54 0.50
C PRO A 49 6.00 -2.56 0.62
N ASN A 50 6.00 -1.76 1.69
CA ASN A 50 5.08 -0.65 1.93
C ASN A 50 5.38 0.55 1.02
N LEU A 51 4.40 1.46 0.84
CA LEU A 51 4.53 2.61 -0.05
C LEU A 51 5.79 3.45 0.22
N HIS A 52 6.10 3.73 1.49
CA HIS A 52 7.28 4.49 1.88
C HIS A 52 8.57 3.79 1.48
N GLN A 53 8.64 2.46 1.60
CA GLN A 53 9.82 1.69 1.21
C GLN A 53 10.05 1.82 -0.31
N VAL A 54 8.99 1.73 -1.11
CA VAL A 54 9.07 1.89 -2.57
C VAL A 54 9.45 3.32 -2.95
N ALA A 55 8.85 4.32 -2.32
CA ALA A 55 9.12 5.73 -2.61
C ALA A 55 10.56 6.12 -2.21
N GLN A 56 11.00 5.71 -1.01
CA GLN A 56 12.30 6.06 -0.45
C GLN A 56 13.47 5.31 -1.09
N GLU A 57 13.21 4.13 -1.67
CA GLU A 57 14.19 3.45 -2.53
C GLU A 57 14.54 4.30 -3.76
N ALA A 58 13.57 5.01 -4.34
CA ALA A 58 13.78 5.89 -5.49
C ALA A 58 14.18 7.32 -5.10
N ALA A 59 13.71 7.82 -3.96
CA ALA A 59 13.95 9.17 -3.47
C ALA A 59 14.00 9.18 -1.93
N PRO A 60 15.20 9.11 -1.30
CA PRO A 60 15.33 8.97 0.16
C PRO A 60 14.69 10.09 0.99
N ASP A 61 14.47 11.27 0.39
CA ASP A 61 13.83 12.43 1.00
C ASP A 61 12.28 12.41 0.90
N ALA A 62 11.70 11.37 0.30
CA ALA A 62 10.25 11.22 0.19
C ALA A 62 9.57 11.08 1.55
N ARG A 63 8.46 11.82 1.73
CA ARG A 63 7.62 11.86 2.92
C ARG A 63 6.24 11.27 2.61
N ILE A 64 5.74 10.46 3.52
CA ILE A 64 4.50 9.70 3.34
C ILE A 64 3.63 9.90 4.56
N VAL A 65 2.34 10.17 4.35
CA VAL A 65 1.30 10.08 5.38
C VAL A 65 0.37 8.92 5.02
N TYR A 66 0.15 8.04 5.98
CA TYR A 66 -0.80 6.93 5.89
C TYR A 66 -2.08 7.28 6.63
N CYS A 67 -3.23 7.07 6.00
CA CYS A 67 -4.55 7.29 6.58
C CYS A 67 -5.41 6.05 6.38
N ASP A 68 -5.94 5.52 7.47
CA ASP A 68 -6.92 4.43 7.45
C ASP A 68 -7.91 4.64 8.60
N ASN A 69 -9.14 4.17 8.44
CA ASN A 69 -10.19 4.30 9.45
C ASN A 69 -10.36 3.04 10.30
N ASP A 70 -9.74 1.92 9.92
CA ASP A 70 -9.80 0.68 10.68
C ASP A 70 -8.74 0.69 11.80
N PRO A 71 -9.14 0.64 13.09
CA PRO A 71 -8.20 0.61 14.22
C PRO A 71 -7.21 -0.55 14.17
N ILE A 72 -7.52 -1.64 13.45
CA ILE A 72 -6.59 -2.76 13.26
C ILE A 72 -5.32 -2.31 12.55
N VAL A 73 -5.42 -1.33 11.64
CA VAL A 73 -4.27 -0.81 10.88
C VAL A 73 -3.30 -0.11 11.81
N LEU A 74 -3.79 0.70 12.74
CA LEU A 74 -2.95 1.36 13.75
C LEU A 74 -2.17 0.35 14.58
N ALA A 75 -2.85 -0.69 15.08
CA ALA A 75 -2.21 -1.75 15.87
C ALA A 75 -1.11 -2.51 15.11
N HIS A 76 -1.22 -2.65 13.79
CA HIS A 76 -0.19 -3.28 12.96
C HIS A 76 0.91 -2.29 12.54
N ALA A 77 0.60 -0.99 12.44
CA ALA A 77 1.56 0.04 12.07
C ALA A 77 2.56 0.33 13.20
N GLU A 78 2.15 0.24 14.46
CA GLU A 78 3.04 0.38 15.63
C GLU A 78 4.09 -0.74 15.75
N ALA A 79 3.90 -1.84 15.02
CA ALA A 79 4.81 -2.98 15.01
C ALA A 79 5.86 -2.94 13.89
N LEU A 80 5.86 -1.89 13.05
CA LEU A 80 6.81 -1.68 11.94
C LEU A 80 8.10 -0.99 12.37
#